data_AF-A0A3N5MAH0-F1
#
_entry.id   AF-A0A3N5MAH0-F1
#
_cell.length_a   1.000
_cell.length_b   1.000
_cell.length_c   1.000
_cell.angle_alpha   90.00
_cell.angle_beta   90.00
_cell.angle_gamma   90.00
#
_symmetry.space_group_name_H-M   'P 1'
#
loop_
_entity.id
_entity.type
_entity.pdbx_description
1 polymer ?
#
loop_
_entity_poly.entity_id
_entity_poly.type
_entity_poly.pdbx_seq_one_letter_code
_entity_poly.pdbx_strand_id
1 'polypeptide(L)'
;MARYKVILAYDGTEFSGFQRQAGGRTVQDVVEEALRRIGWQDRVILAAGRTDTGVHARGQVIAFDLDWHHSPADLQRAINANLPADVAAREVHQADA
;
A
#
# COMPACT_ATOMS: atom_id res chain seq x y z
N MET A 1 11.00 1.27 -14.85
CA MET A 1 9.70 1.58 -14.23
C MET A 1 8.67 0.55 -14.69
N ALA A 2 8.00 -0.11 -13.73
CA ALA A 2 6.99 -1.13 -13.98
C ALA A 2 5.79 -0.93 -13.04
N ARG A 3 4.62 -1.45 -13.44
CA ARG A 3 3.42 -1.46 -12.61
C ARG A 3 3.45 -2.62 -11.65
N TYR A 4 3.11 -2.38 -10.39
CA TYR A 4 2.99 -3.41 -9.37
C TYR A 4 1.57 -3.47 -8.83
N LYS A 5 1.05 -4.69 -8.71
CA LYS A 5 -0.16 -5.02 -7.96
C LYS A 5 0.26 -5.53 -6.58
N VAL A 6 -0.29 -4.95 -5.53
CA VAL A 6 -0.06 -5.40 -4.15
C VAL A 6 -1.38 -5.78 -3.49
N ILE A 7 -1.39 -6.94 -2.83
CA ILE A 7 -2.50 -7.36 -1.97
C ILE A 7 -2.16 -6.98 -0.52
N LEU A 8 -2.95 -6.09 0.06
CA LEU A 8 -2.81 -5.61 1.42
C LEU A 8 -3.80 -6.31 2.36
N ALA A 9 -3.34 -6.52 3.60
CA ALA A 9 -4.18 -6.77 4.75
C ALA A 9 -3.96 -5.65 5.77
N TYR A 10 -5.01 -5.24 6.47
CA TYR A 10 -4.90 -4.26 7.55
C TYR A 10 -5.98 -4.42 8.60
N ASP A 11 -5.62 -4.07 9.83
CA ASP A 11 -6.57 -3.82 10.91
C ASP A 11 -7.02 -2.35 10.82
N GLY A 12 -8.28 -2.13 10.46
CA GLY A 12 -8.86 -0.79 10.27
C GLY A 12 -9.14 -0.01 11.55
N THR A 13 -9.00 -0.60 12.75
CA THR A 13 -9.49 -0.04 14.02
C THR A 13 -9.03 1.40 14.26
N GLU A 14 -7.75 1.68 14.03
CA GLU A 14 -7.12 3.00 14.25
C GLU A 14 -7.03 3.85 12.97
N PHE A 15 -7.74 3.45 11.91
CA PHE A 15 -7.77 4.16 10.64
C PHE A 15 -9.09 4.88 10.40
N SER A 16 -9.01 6.13 9.96
CA SER A 16 -10.12 6.93 9.45
C SER A 16 -10.51 6.53 8.02
N GLY A 17 -10.53 5.21 7.75
CA GLY A 17 -10.82 4.61 6.45
C GLY A 17 -9.60 4.47 5.54
N PHE A 18 -9.86 4.02 4.31
CA PHE A 18 -8.80 3.79 3.34
C PHE A 18 -8.22 5.09 2.78
N GLN A 19 -9.07 5.96 2.25
CA GLN A 19 -8.64 7.08 1.41
C GLN A 19 -8.09 8.23 2.25
N ARG A 20 -6.97 8.83 1.80
CA ARG A 20 -6.41 10.07 2.34
C ARG A 20 -7.49 11.15 2.46
N GLN A 21 -7.54 11.81 3.61
CA GLN A 21 -8.41 12.95 3.87
C GLN A 21 -7.75 13.93 4.86
N ALA A 22 -8.33 15.14 4.97
CA ALA A 22 -7.87 16.14 5.91
C ALA A 22 -8.26 15.71 7.34
N GLY A 23 -7.28 15.27 8.12
CA GLY A 23 -7.47 14.83 9.50
C GLY A 23 -7.71 13.32 9.62
N GLY A 24 -6.94 12.68 10.50
CA GLY A 24 -6.99 11.25 10.74
C GLY A 24 -5.92 10.47 9.98
N ARG A 25 -5.55 9.31 10.54
CA ARG A 25 -4.60 8.38 9.94
C ARG A 25 -5.36 7.48 8.97
N THR A 26 -4.91 7.36 7.72
CA THR A 26 -5.59 6.53 6.69
C THR A 26 -4.67 5.44 6.17
N VAL A 27 -5.24 4.35 5.66
CA VAL A 27 -4.46 3.25 5.10
C VAL A 27 -3.65 3.71 3.88
N GLN A 28 -4.25 4.54 3.02
CA GLN A 28 -3.57 5.09 1.86
C GLN A 28 -2.36 5.95 2.27
N ASP A 29 -2.48 6.77 3.31
CA ASP A 29 -1.38 7.61 3.78
C ASP A 29 -0.17 6.80 4.23
N VAL A 30 -0.38 5.82 5.12
CA VAL A 30 0.73 5.02 5.65
C VAL A 30 1.38 4.15 4.58
N VAL A 31 0.59 3.66 3.61
CA VAL A 31 1.13 2.90 2.48
C VAL A 31 1.94 3.80 1.55
N GLU A 32 1.42 4.97 1.20
CA GLU A 32 2.15 5.92 0.36
C GLU A 32 3.43 6.43 1.04
N GLU A 33 3.41 6.67 2.34
CA GLU A 33 4.61 6.99 3.13
C GLU A 33 5.64 5.86 3.12
N ALA A 34 5.20 4.61 3.28
CA ALA A 34 6.08 3.45 3.21
C ALA A 34 6.71 3.30 1.82
N LEU A 35 5.93 3.52 0.76
CA LEU A 35 6.42 3.50 -0.62
C LEU A 35 7.44 4.61 -0.90
N ARG A 36 7.21 5.83 -0.39
CA ARG A 36 8.17 6.95 -0.54
C ARG A 36 9.53 6.64 0.08
N ARG A 37 9.56 5.91 1.21
CA ARG A 37 10.83 5.50 1.87
C ARG A 37 11.67 4.55 1.02
N ILE A 38 11.07 3.87 0.04
CA ILE A 38 11.76 2.95 -0.88
C ILE A 38 11.89 3.52 -2.30
N GLY A 39 11.67 4.83 -2.47
CA GLY A 39 11.93 5.54 -3.72
C GLY A 39 10.72 5.76 -4.63
N TRP A 40 9.50 5.51 -4.17
CA TRP A 40 8.30 5.88 -4.92
C TRP A 40 8.10 7.40 -4.92
N GLN A 41 7.84 8.00 -6.09
CA GLN A 41 7.77 9.46 -6.27
C GLN A 41 6.43 9.96 -6.78
N ASP A 42 5.48 9.08 -7.11
CA ASP A 42 4.18 9.52 -7.59
C ASP A 42 3.31 10.11 -6.48
N ARG A 43 2.20 10.73 -6.91
CA ARG A 43 1.31 11.46 -6.02
C ARG A 43 0.31 10.55 -5.29
N VAL A 44 -0.15 9.50 -5.94
CA VAL A 44 -1.30 8.71 -5.48
C VAL A 44 -1.23 7.27 -5.96
N ILE A 45 -1.48 6.32 -5.06
CA ILE A 45 -1.71 4.91 -5.43
C ILE A 45 -3.15 4.71 -5.92
N LEU A 46 -3.35 3.74 -6.81
CA LEU A 46 -4.68 3.28 -7.20
C LEU A 46 -5.13 2.16 -6.25
N ALA A 47 -6.42 2.13 -5.91
CA ALA A 47 -7.00 1.09 -5.06
C ALA A 47 -8.25 0.49 -5.71
N ALA A 48 -8.46 -0.82 -5.51
CA ALA A 48 -9.62 -1.52 -6.05
C ALA A 48 -10.96 -1.10 -5.41
N GLY A 49 -10.91 -0.57 -4.19
CA GLY A 49 -12.08 -0.06 -3.48
C GLY A 49 -11.67 0.84 -2.32
N ARG A 50 -12.67 1.45 -1.68
CA ARG A 50 -12.48 2.21 -0.43
C ARG A 50 -13.16 1.44 0.71
N THR A 51 -12.59 1.57 1.90
CA THR A 51 -13.20 1.13 3.14
C THR A 51 -13.45 2.33 4.06
N ASP A 52 -14.53 2.26 4.83
CA ASP A 52 -14.89 3.28 5.81
C ASP A 52 -14.03 3.17 7.08
N THR A 53 -14.12 4.17 7.95
CA THR A 53 -13.46 4.20 9.26
C THR A 53 -13.70 2.91 10.05
N GLY A 54 -12.64 2.34 10.60
CA GLY A 54 -12.71 1.11 11.40
C GLY A 54 -12.79 -0.20 10.59
N VAL A 55 -13.07 -0.16 9.28
CA VAL A 55 -13.24 -1.38 8.48
C VAL A 55 -11.88 -2.02 8.18
N HIS A 56 -11.77 -3.33 8.44
CA HIS A 56 -10.58 -4.12 8.14
C HIS A 56 -10.58 -4.67 6.71
N ALA A 57 -9.42 -5.09 6.22
CA ALA A 57 -9.33 -5.86 4.98
C ALA A 57 -8.29 -6.98 5.08
N ARG A 58 -8.54 -8.08 4.37
CA ARG A 58 -7.57 -9.18 4.18
C ARG A 58 -6.96 -9.25 2.79
N GLY A 59 -7.55 -8.54 1.82
CA GLY A 59 -7.18 -8.62 0.41
C GLY A 59 -7.48 -7.35 -0.37
N GLN A 60 -7.25 -6.18 0.23
CA GLN A 60 -7.37 -4.92 -0.48
C GLN A 60 -6.30 -4.87 -1.56
N VAL A 61 -6.69 -4.59 -2.81
CA VAL A 61 -5.72 -4.52 -3.92
C VAL A 61 -5.37 -3.07 -4.19
N ILE A 62 -4.09 -2.79 -4.33
CA ILE A 62 -3.57 -1.50 -4.79
C ILE A 62 -2.67 -1.68 -6.01
N ALA A 63 -2.49 -0.61 -6.78
CA ALA A 63 -1.54 -0.55 -7.86
C ALA A 63 -0.77 0.79 -7.87
N PHE A 64 0.50 0.72 -8.23
CA PHE A 64 1.38 1.88 -8.42
C PHE A 64 2.51 1.53 -9.39
N ASP A 65 3.14 2.57 -9.96
CA ASP A 65 4.31 2.41 -10.81
C ASP A 65 5.57 2.69 -9.98
N LEU A 66 6.61 1.87 -10.14
CA LEU A 66 7.87 2.02 -9.42
C LEU A 66 9.04 1.56 -10.29
N ASP A 67 10.18 2.23 -10.18
CA ASP A 67 11.44 1.74 -10.72
C ASP A 67 12.18 0.92 -9.66
N TRP A 68 12.10 -0.40 -9.78
CA TRP A 68 12.62 -1.33 -8.78
C TRP A 68 13.49 -2.40 -9.45
N HIS A 69 14.73 -2.52 -8.99
CA HIS A 69 15.76 -3.36 -9.62
C HIS A 69 15.90 -4.76 -8.98
N HIS A 70 15.10 -5.05 -7.94
CA HIS A 70 15.13 -6.33 -7.23
C HIS A 70 13.86 -7.15 -7.48
N SER A 71 13.77 -8.33 -6.88
CA SER A 71 12.62 -9.21 -7.07
C SER A 71 11.33 -8.62 -6.46
N PRO A 72 10.13 -9.04 -6.91
CA PRO A 72 8.87 -8.71 -6.24
C PRO A 72 8.84 -9.14 -4.77
N ALA A 73 9.52 -10.23 -4.41
CA ALA A 73 9.65 -10.68 -3.03
C ALA A 73 10.52 -9.72 -2.18
N ASP A 74 11.57 -9.14 -2.77
CA ASP A 74 12.35 -8.06 -2.13
C ASP A 74 11.50 -6.80 -1.95
N LEU A 75 10.70 -6.45 -2.96
CA LEU A 75 9.78 -5.31 -2.87
C LEU A 75 8.77 -5.51 -1.74
N GLN A 76 8.18 -6.70 -1.63
CA GLN A 76 7.27 -7.04 -0.53
C GLN A 76 7.93 -6.86 0.84
N ARG A 77 9.17 -7.35 1.01
CA ARG A 77 9.93 -7.17 2.26
C ARG A 77 10.21 -5.69 2.54
N ALA A 78 10.62 -4.94 1.52
CA ALA A 78 10.94 -3.52 1.66
C ALA A 78 9.70 -2.69 2.03
N ILE A 79 8.54 -2.98 1.43
CA ILE A 79 7.26 -2.36 1.79
C ILE A 79 6.92 -2.69 3.25
N ASN A 80 6.91 -3.97 3.64
CA ASN A 80 6.57 -4.38 5.01
C ASN A 80 7.54 -3.84 6.07
N ALA A 81 8.82 -3.66 5.75
CA ALA A 81 9.79 -3.06 6.67
C ALA A 81 9.48 -1.59 6.98
N ASN A 82 8.68 -0.92 6.14
CA ASN A 82 8.32 0.49 6.28
C ASN A 82 6.86 0.71 6.68
N LEU A 83 6.01 -0.32 6.60
CA LEU A 83 4.62 -0.26 7.04
C LEU A 83 4.51 -0.34 8.56
N PRO A 84 3.48 0.30 9.15
CA PRO A 84 3.13 0.07 10.55
C PRO A 84 2.60 -1.36 10.77
N ALA A 85 2.64 -1.85 12.01
CA ALA A 85 2.32 -3.24 12.33
C ALA A 85 0.87 -3.67 12.03
N ASP A 86 -0.04 -2.71 11.87
CA ASP A 86 -1.45 -2.90 11.55
C ASP A 86 -1.74 -2.92 10.03
N VAL A 87 -0.71 -2.85 9.17
CA VAL A 87 -0.81 -2.99 7.71
C VAL A 87 0.28 -3.92 7.19
N ALA A 88 -0.07 -4.83 6.28
CA ALA A 88 0.88 -5.76 5.68
C ALA A 88 0.62 -5.95 4.18
N ALA A 89 1.69 -5.89 3.39
CA ALA A 89 1.73 -6.42 2.03
C ALA A 89 1.84 -7.95 2.07
N ARG A 90 0.77 -8.63 1.63
CA ARG A 90 0.63 -10.09 1.60
C ARG A 90 1.24 -10.70 0.35
N GLU A 91 1.04 -10.05 -0.79
CA GLU A 91 1.54 -10.48 -2.10
C GLU A 91 1.89 -9.26 -2.94
N VAL A 92 2.95 -9.38 -3.75
CA VAL A 92 3.39 -8.37 -4.71
C VAL A 92 3.63 -9.05 -6.05
N HIS A 93 2.99 -8.54 -7.09
CA HIS A 93 3.12 -9.02 -8.46
C HIS A 93 3.47 -7.85 -9.37
N GLN A 94 4.44 -8.02 -10.25
CA GLN A 94 4.59 -7.10 -11.38
C GLN A 94 3.42 -7.35 -12.33
N ALA A 95 2.69 -6.30 -12.68
CA ALA A 95 1.60 -6.38 -13.63
C ALA A 95 2.14 -6.13 -15.05
N ASP A 96 1.64 -6.91 -16.00
CA ASP A 96 1.88 -6.65 -17.42
C ASP A 96 1.18 -5.35 -17.83
N ALA A 97 1.83 -4.59 -18.71
CA ALA A 97 1.32 -3.33 -19.24
C ALA A 97 0.11 -3.53 -20.16
#